data_AF-T1CH46-F1
#
_entry.id   AF-T1CH46-F1
#
_cell.length_a   1.000
_cell.length_b   1.000
_cell.length_c   1.000
_cell.angle_alpha   90.00
_cell.angle_beta   90.00
_cell.angle_gamma   90.00
#
_symmetry.space_group_name_H-M   'P 1'
#
loop_
_entity.id
_entity.type
_entity.pdbx_description
1 polymer ?
#
loop_
_entity_poly.entity_id
_entity_poly.type
_entity_poly.pdbx_seq_one_letter_code
_entity_poly.pdbx_strand_id
1 'polypeptide(L)'
;WQKEVPQSERSSDFGELKSWFVSKFGAFQQNEMMRNIIGQPKSSFNLRKIMDEGKILIVNLSKGRIGELNSQLLGMIFVMKFQEAALSRADIPEKERRDFCLYVDEFQNFSTDSFSTIMSEARKYALNLIVANQFTTQLSEEIRDAVFGNMGTIVSFRVGQNDVQI
;
A
#
# COMPACT_ATOMS: atom_id res chain seq x y z
N TRP A 1 -17.58 5.24 -22.57
CA TRP A 1 -16.45 5.44 -21.62
C TRP A 1 -15.17 5.89 -22.32
N GLN A 2 -15.26 6.83 -23.27
CA GLN A 2 -14.12 7.18 -24.13
C GLN A 2 -13.85 8.70 -24.21
N LYS A 3 -14.40 9.51 -23.32
CA LYS A 3 -14.13 10.95 -23.27
C LYS A 3 -14.11 11.40 -21.81
N GLU A 4 -13.14 12.26 -21.49
CA GLU A 4 -12.84 12.89 -20.18
C GLU A 4 -11.64 12.35 -19.39
N VAL A 5 -10.46 12.30 -20.03
CA VAL A 5 -9.21 12.58 -19.29
C VAL A 5 -8.36 13.54 -20.15
N PRO A 6 -8.08 14.78 -19.68
CA PRO A 6 -7.21 15.73 -20.38
C PRO A 6 -5.81 15.17 -20.64
N GLN A 7 -5.22 15.61 -21.75
CA GLN A 7 -4.08 14.97 -22.43
C GLN A 7 -2.71 15.54 -22.02
N SER A 8 -2.61 16.19 -20.85
CA SER A 8 -1.38 16.85 -20.40
C SER A 8 -0.96 16.31 -19.03
N GLU A 9 0.27 15.78 -18.98
CA GLU A 9 0.97 15.25 -17.79
C GLU A 9 0.65 13.80 -17.37
N ARG A 10 0.77 12.86 -18.32
CA ARG A 10 0.94 11.44 -17.97
C ARG A 10 2.43 11.20 -17.66
N SER A 11 2.79 11.18 -16.39
CA SER A 11 4.05 10.57 -15.96
C SER A 11 4.11 9.12 -16.46
N SER A 12 5.29 8.69 -16.92
CA SER A 12 5.58 7.34 -17.42
C SER A 12 5.06 6.24 -16.50
N ASP A 13 5.16 6.47 -15.19
CA ASP A 13 4.87 5.48 -14.15
C ASP A 13 3.37 5.21 -13.99
N PHE A 14 2.52 6.23 -14.20
CA PHE A 14 1.07 6.05 -14.21
C PHE A 14 0.62 5.27 -15.45
N GLY A 15 1.34 5.39 -16.57
CA GLY A 15 1.10 4.62 -17.79
C GLY A 15 1.49 3.15 -17.65
N GLU A 16 2.64 2.88 -17.03
CA GLU A 16 3.13 1.52 -16.78
C GLU A 16 2.33 0.81 -15.70
N LEU A 17 2.02 1.47 -14.58
CA LEU A 17 1.10 0.96 -13.57
C LEU A 17 -0.26 0.66 -14.21
N LYS A 18 -0.83 1.56 -15.01
CA LYS A 18 -2.11 1.30 -15.68
C LYS A 18 -2.05 0.13 -16.66
N SER A 19 -0.95 -0.04 -17.39
CA SER A 19 -0.75 -1.17 -18.32
C SER A 19 -0.62 -2.51 -17.59
N TRP A 20 0.20 -2.53 -16.53
CA TRP A 20 0.32 -3.67 -15.62
C TRP A 20 -1.02 -3.96 -14.93
N PHE A 21 -1.70 -2.95 -14.37
CA PHE A 21 -3.02 -3.06 -13.77
C PHE A 21 -4.03 -3.64 -14.76
N VAL A 22 -4.13 -3.11 -15.98
CA VAL A 22 -5.09 -3.58 -17.00
C VAL A 22 -4.81 -5.03 -17.40
N SER A 23 -3.55 -5.41 -17.62
CA SER A 23 -3.18 -6.80 -17.96
C SER A 23 -3.44 -7.77 -16.79
N LYS A 24 -3.21 -7.34 -15.54
CA LYS A 24 -3.56 -8.12 -14.34
C LYS A 24 -5.07 -8.19 -14.11
N PHE A 25 -5.82 -7.16 -14.49
CA PHE A 25 -7.29 -7.13 -14.36
C PHE A 25 -8.02 -8.10 -15.30
N GLY A 26 -7.40 -8.47 -16.42
CA GLY A 26 -7.88 -9.57 -17.27
C GLY A 26 -7.96 -10.92 -16.53
N ALA A 27 -7.04 -11.17 -15.60
CA ALA A 27 -7.04 -12.39 -14.78
C ALA A 27 -8.12 -12.36 -13.65
N PHE A 28 -8.61 -11.18 -13.23
CA PHE A 28 -9.64 -11.08 -12.18
C PHE A 28 -11.01 -11.55 -12.61
N GLN A 29 -11.36 -11.47 -13.89
CA GLN A 29 -12.65 -11.97 -14.35
C GLN A 29 -12.75 -13.50 -14.20
N GLN A 30 -11.62 -14.20 -14.19
CA GLN A 30 -11.59 -15.66 -14.11
C GLN A 30 -11.44 -16.20 -12.68
N ASN A 31 -11.00 -15.38 -11.73
CA ASN A 31 -10.87 -15.77 -10.32
C ASN A 31 -12.10 -15.32 -9.51
N GLU A 32 -12.91 -16.29 -9.08
CA GLU A 32 -14.17 -16.05 -8.36
C GLU A 32 -13.98 -15.25 -7.07
N MET A 33 -12.93 -15.54 -6.29
CA MET A 33 -12.66 -14.83 -5.03
C MET A 33 -12.30 -13.37 -5.28
N MET A 34 -11.46 -13.09 -6.29
CA MET A 34 -11.13 -11.70 -6.66
C MET A 34 -12.34 -10.93 -7.18
N ARG A 35 -13.18 -11.57 -7.99
CA ARG A 35 -14.46 -11.00 -8.43
C ARG A 35 -15.39 -10.70 -7.25
N ASN A 36 -15.43 -11.57 -6.25
CA ASN A 36 -16.26 -11.39 -5.06
C ASN A 36 -15.74 -10.27 -4.14
N ILE A 37 -14.46 -9.92 -4.20
CA ILE A 37 -13.88 -8.81 -3.43
C ILE A 37 -13.97 -7.49 -4.20
N ILE A 38 -13.42 -7.44 -5.42
CA ILE A 38 -13.24 -6.20 -6.20
C ILE A 38 -14.51 -5.86 -7.01
N GLY A 39 -15.26 -6.86 -7.45
CA GLY A 39 -16.44 -6.67 -8.30
C GLY A 39 -17.69 -6.19 -7.56
N GLN A 40 -17.58 -5.86 -6.26
CA GLN A 40 -18.72 -5.42 -5.48
C GLN A 40 -19.01 -3.93 -5.73
N PRO A 41 -20.26 -3.54 -6.01
CA PRO A 41 -20.62 -2.13 -6.26
C PRO A 41 -20.48 -1.26 -5.01
N LYS A 42 -20.49 -1.87 -3.82
CA LYS A 42 -20.34 -1.19 -2.53
C LYS A 42 -19.38 -1.99 -1.64
N SER A 43 -18.41 -1.31 -1.06
CA SER A 43 -17.52 -1.90 -0.06
C SER A 43 -18.30 -2.23 1.23
N SER A 44 -18.00 -3.39 1.84
CA SER A 44 -18.60 -3.81 3.10
C SER A 44 -18.08 -3.02 4.31
N PHE A 45 -16.94 -2.34 4.16
CA PHE A 45 -16.34 -1.49 5.18
C PHE A 45 -15.85 -0.16 4.59
N ASN A 46 -15.57 0.79 5.47
CA ASN A 46 -15.02 2.10 5.13
C ASN A 46 -13.71 2.32 5.89
N LEU A 47 -12.59 2.42 5.16
CA LEU A 47 -11.26 2.59 5.77
C LEU A 47 -11.11 3.92 6.51
N ARG A 48 -11.68 5.01 5.98
CA ARG A 48 -11.67 6.30 6.66
C ARG A 48 -12.35 6.20 8.03
N LYS A 49 -13.52 5.56 8.08
CA LYS A 49 -14.23 5.29 9.34
C LYS A 49 -13.43 4.40 10.28
N ILE A 50 -12.77 3.36 9.75
CA ILE A 50 -11.90 2.47 10.54
C ILE A 50 -10.75 3.26 11.19
N MET A 51 -10.13 4.17 10.43
CA MET A 51 -9.03 5.02 10.93
C MET A 51 -9.52 6.01 12.00
N ASP A 52 -10.62 6.71 11.75
CA ASP A 52 -11.15 7.73 12.66
C ASP A 52 -11.67 7.13 13.97
N GLU A 53 -12.30 5.95 13.90
CA GLU A 53 -12.83 5.26 15.08
C GLU A 53 -11.78 4.39 15.77
N GLY A 54 -10.56 4.27 15.23
CA GLY A 54 -9.49 3.45 15.81
C GLY A 54 -9.81 1.95 15.83
N LYS A 55 -10.51 1.45 14.80
CA LYS A 55 -10.86 0.03 14.68
C LYS A 55 -9.67 -0.83 14.28
N ILE A 56 -9.76 -2.13 14.54
CA ILE A 56 -8.79 -3.12 14.09
C ILE A 56 -9.29 -3.74 12.78
N LEU A 57 -8.49 -3.63 11.72
CA LEU A 57 -8.71 -4.34 10.46
C LEU A 57 -7.56 -5.34 10.23
N ILE A 58 -7.91 -6.60 10.05
CA ILE A 58 -6.95 -7.66 9.71
C ILE A 58 -7.22 -8.07 8.27
N VAL A 59 -6.20 -7.93 7.41
CA VAL A 59 -6.25 -8.35 6.02
C VAL A 59 -5.38 -9.59 5.85
N ASN A 60 -5.99 -10.75 5.63
CA ASN A 60 -5.26 -11.99 5.44
C ASN A 60 -4.89 -12.15 3.95
N LEU A 61 -3.62 -11.90 3.64
CA LEU A 61 -3.04 -12.05 2.29
C LEU A 61 -2.22 -13.34 2.14
N SER A 62 -2.63 -14.45 2.78
CA SER A 62 -1.88 -15.70 2.72
C SER A 62 -1.74 -16.23 1.28
N LYS A 63 -0.52 -16.12 0.70
CA LYS A 63 -0.20 -16.58 -0.66
C LYS A 63 -0.65 -18.02 -0.93
N GLY A 64 -0.57 -18.91 0.07
CA GLY A 64 -1.00 -20.31 -0.06
C GLY A 64 -2.51 -20.50 -0.27
N ARG A 65 -3.34 -19.55 0.18
CA ARG A 65 -4.81 -19.60 0.00
C ARG A 65 -5.27 -18.81 -1.21
N ILE A 66 -4.73 -17.59 -1.38
CA ILE A 66 -5.24 -16.65 -2.39
C ILE A 66 -4.42 -16.64 -3.69
N GLY A 67 -3.22 -17.24 -3.67
CA GLY A 67 -2.25 -17.18 -4.76
C GLY A 67 -1.36 -15.93 -4.65
N GLU A 68 -0.10 -16.06 -5.06
CA GLU A 68 0.90 -15.00 -4.95
C GLU A 68 0.47 -13.71 -5.66
N LEU A 69 0.02 -13.84 -6.91
CA LEU A 69 -0.38 -12.68 -7.70
C LEU A 69 -1.56 -11.91 -7.09
N ASN A 70 -2.58 -12.63 -6.63
CA ASN A 70 -3.76 -12.03 -6.02
C ASN A 70 -3.40 -11.39 -4.67
N SER A 71 -2.52 -12.02 -3.90
CA SER A 71 -1.99 -11.48 -2.66
C SER A 71 -1.29 -10.13 -2.87
N GLN A 72 -0.36 -10.08 -3.82
CA GLN A 72 0.36 -8.85 -4.16
C GLN A 72 -0.60 -7.74 -4.56
N LEU A 73 -1.53 -8.05 -5.46
CA LEU A 73 -2.48 -7.04 -5.95
C LEU A 73 -3.45 -6.58 -4.87
N LEU A 74 -4.04 -7.49 -4.08
CA LEU A 74 -4.91 -7.08 -2.98
C LEU A 74 -4.15 -6.21 -1.98
N GLY A 75 -2.91 -6.56 -1.64
CA GLY A 75 -2.06 -5.73 -0.79
C GLY A 75 -1.83 -4.33 -1.36
N MET A 76 -1.48 -4.22 -2.65
CA MET A 76 -1.35 -2.93 -3.32
C MET A 76 -2.65 -2.11 -3.26
N ILE A 77 -3.80 -2.73 -3.54
CA ILE A 77 -5.11 -2.07 -3.45
C ILE A 77 -5.36 -1.55 -2.04
N PHE A 78 -5.09 -2.35 -1.00
CA PHE A 78 -5.28 -1.94 0.38
C PHE A 78 -4.38 -0.75 0.74
N VAL A 79 -3.10 -0.79 0.37
CA VAL A 79 -2.17 0.33 0.59
C VAL A 79 -2.69 1.61 -0.05
N MET A 80 -3.08 1.57 -1.33
CA MET A 80 -3.63 2.72 -2.03
C MET A 80 -4.91 3.23 -1.35
N LYS A 81 -5.77 2.32 -0.89
CA LYS A 81 -7.02 2.69 -0.19
C LYS A 81 -6.75 3.29 1.19
N PHE A 82 -5.70 2.86 1.89
CA PHE A 82 -5.24 3.51 3.13
C PHE A 82 -4.65 4.89 2.85
N GLN A 83 -3.89 5.05 1.77
CA GLN A 83 -3.39 6.37 1.34
C GLN A 83 -4.55 7.33 1.07
N GLU A 84 -5.54 6.90 0.28
CA GLU A 84 -6.74 7.67 -0.04
C GLU A 84 -7.50 8.05 1.24
N ALA A 85 -7.70 7.09 2.16
CA ALA A 85 -8.36 7.33 3.43
C ALA A 85 -7.57 8.32 4.31
N ALA A 86 -6.24 8.21 4.37
CA ALA A 86 -5.38 9.15 5.09
C ALA A 86 -5.45 10.56 4.50
N LEU A 87 -5.25 10.71 3.20
CA LEU A 87 -5.34 12.00 2.50
C LEU A 87 -6.71 12.66 2.71
N SER A 88 -7.78 11.86 2.73
CA SER A 88 -9.12 12.39 2.94
C SER A 88 -9.26 13.09 4.30
N ARG A 89 -8.42 12.78 5.31
CA ARG A 89 -8.41 13.40 6.66
C ARG A 89 -7.90 14.84 6.69
N ALA A 90 -7.61 15.41 5.53
CA ALA A 90 -7.31 16.83 5.38
C ALA A 90 -8.42 17.74 5.95
N ASP A 91 -9.65 17.26 6.01
CA ASP A 91 -10.82 17.92 6.60
C ASP A 91 -10.83 17.96 8.13
N ILE A 92 -10.04 17.10 8.80
CA ILE A 92 -9.90 17.09 10.27
C ILE A 92 -8.66 17.90 10.67
N PRO A 93 -8.74 18.82 11.66
CA PRO A 93 -7.57 19.49 12.20
C PRO A 93 -6.52 18.50 12.71
N GLU A 94 -5.22 18.75 12.47
CA GLU A 94 -4.15 17.80 12.77
C GLU A 94 -4.16 17.30 14.23
N LYS A 95 -4.46 18.18 15.19
CA LYS A 95 -4.54 17.85 16.62
C LYS A 95 -5.72 16.94 17.01
N GLU A 96 -6.74 16.86 16.16
CA GLU A 96 -7.93 16.03 16.36
C GLU A 96 -7.85 14.71 15.58
N ARG A 97 -6.86 14.57 14.69
CA ARG A 97 -6.64 13.33 13.94
C ARG A 97 -6.20 12.24 14.92
N ARG A 98 -6.97 11.16 14.97
CA ARG A 98 -6.59 9.96 15.73
C ARG A 98 -5.48 9.20 15.00
N ASP A 99 -4.40 8.88 15.69
CA ASP A 99 -3.35 8.02 15.17
C ASP A 99 -3.89 6.66 14.74
N PHE A 100 -3.44 6.20 13.57
CA PHE A 100 -3.72 4.88 13.05
C PHE A 100 -2.43 4.20 12.60
N CYS A 101 -2.18 2.97 13.04
CA CYS A 101 -0.99 2.22 12.71
C CYS A 101 -1.29 1.18 11.63
N LEU A 102 -0.66 1.31 10.47
CA LEU A 102 -0.71 0.33 9.39
C LEU A 102 0.53 -0.56 9.44
N TYR A 103 0.32 -1.82 9.78
CA TYR A 103 1.35 -2.84 9.80
C TYR A 103 1.36 -3.60 8.47
N VAL A 104 2.50 -3.62 7.79
CA VAL A 104 2.68 -4.33 6.52
C VAL A 104 3.84 -5.31 6.67
N ASP A 105 3.49 -6.59 6.78
CA ASP A 105 4.48 -7.66 6.75
C ASP A 105 4.88 -7.98 5.31
N GLU A 106 6.10 -8.50 5.13
CA GLU A 106 6.68 -8.82 3.82
C GLU A 106 6.57 -7.68 2.81
N PHE A 107 6.93 -6.47 3.25
CA PHE A 107 6.72 -5.20 2.56
C PHE A 107 7.30 -5.15 1.14
N GLN A 108 8.38 -5.86 0.86
CA GLN A 108 8.99 -5.98 -0.47
C GLN A 108 8.02 -6.50 -1.54
N ASN A 109 6.93 -7.18 -1.16
CA ASN A 109 5.90 -7.63 -2.11
C ASN A 109 4.99 -6.50 -2.61
N PHE A 110 5.00 -5.35 -1.95
CA PHE A 110 4.10 -4.21 -2.21
C PHE A 110 4.85 -2.91 -2.47
N SER A 111 6.18 -2.96 -2.44
CA SER A 111 7.06 -1.82 -2.58
C SER A 111 7.02 -1.30 -4.01
N THR A 112 6.29 -0.20 -4.20
CA THR A 112 6.18 0.56 -5.45
C THR A 112 6.55 2.01 -5.17
N ASP A 113 6.82 2.82 -6.19
CA ASP A 113 7.16 4.24 -6.00
C ASP A 113 6.05 5.03 -5.30
N SER A 114 4.79 4.64 -5.52
CA SER A 114 3.63 5.20 -4.81
C SER A 114 3.68 4.92 -3.30
N PHE A 115 4.34 3.83 -2.89
CA PHE A 115 4.54 3.51 -1.48
C PHE A 115 5.55 4.47 -0.82
N SER A 116 6.59 4.90 -1.55
CA SER A 116 7.55 5.90 -1.06
C SER A 116 6.86 7.24 -0.74
N THR A 117 5.87 7.63 -1.55
CA THR A 117 5.06 8.83 -1.30
C THR A 117 4.24 8.71 -0.01
N ILE A 118 3.50 7.61 0.20
CA ILE A 118 2.74 7.42 1.45
C ILE A 118 3.68 7.39 2.65
N MET A 119 4.87 6.79 2.56
CA MET A 119 5.85 6.81 3.66
C MET A 119 6.32 8.21 4.04
N SER A 120 6.47 9.08 3.05
CA SER A 120 6.93 10.45 3.26
C SER A 120 5.81 11.37 3.78
N GLU A 121 4.55 11.14 3.38
CA GLU A 121 3.43 12.07 3.63
C GLU A 121 2.44 11.62 4.69
N ALA A 122 2.28 10.31 4.94
CA ALA A 122 1.22 9.74 5.78
C ALA A 122 1.23 10.26 7.22
N ARG A 123 2.41 10.62 7.75
CA ARG A 123 2.55 11.20 9.10
C ARG A 123 1.72 12.47 9.28
N LYS A 124 1.62 13.32 8.24
CA LYS A 124 0.77 14.53 8.28
C LYS A 124 -0.71 14.20 8.50
N TYR A 125 -1.13 12.98 8.16
CA TYR A 125 -2.50 12.51 8.24
C TYR A 125 -2.73 11.54 9.42
N ALA A 126 -1.80 11.52 10.38
CA ALA A 126 -1.81 10.61 11.54
C ALA A 126 -1.91 9.12 11.14
N LEU A 127 -1.32 8.76 10.00
CA LEU A 127 -1.14 7.37 9.57
C LEU A 127 0.33 6.99 9.77
N ASN A 128 0.56 6.11 10.73
CA ASN A 128 1.88 5.59 11.09
C ASN A 128 2.08 4.27 10.33
N LEU A 129 3.12 4.20 9.48
CA LEU A 129 3.47 2.98 8.78
C LEU A 129 4.52 2.19 9.55
N ILE A 130 4.25 0.92 9.77
CA ILE A 130 5.17 -0.05 10.34
C ILE A 130 5.34 -1.15 9.30
N VAL A 131 6.53 -1.26 8.73
CA VAL A 131 6.81 -2.25 7.68
C VAL A 131 7.87 -3.24 8.15
N ALA A 132 7.73 -4.49 7.75
CA ALA A 132 8.69 -5.55 8.03
C ALA A 132 9.18 -6.17 6.71
N ASN A 133 10.47 -6.44 6.63
CA ASN A 133 11.12 -7.15 5.52
C ASN A 133 12.11 -8.15 6.09
N GLN A 134 12.29 -9.28 5.41
CA GLN A 134 13.30 -10.27 5.79
C GLN A 134 14.71 -9.85 5.39
N PHE A 135 14.86 -9.26 4.20
CA PHE A 135 16.16 -8.86 3.64
C PHE A 135 16.05 -7.46 3.05
N THR A 136 17.01 -6.58 3.35
CA THR A 136 17.00 -5.22 2.80
C THR A 136 17.30 -5.22 1.31
N THR A 137 18.05 -6.23 0.84
CA THR A 137 18.39 -6.43 -0.58
C THR A 137 17.20 -6.76 -1.49
N GLN A 138 16.01 -7.03 -0.92
CA GLN A 138 14.79 -7.23 -1.71
C GLN A 138 14.10 -5.93 -2.09
N LEU A 139 14.50 -4.80 -1.48
CA LEU A 139 14.03 -3.48 -1.85
C LEU A 139 14.88 -2.92 -2.99
N SER A 140 14.26 -2.17 -3.91
CA SER A 140 15.04 -1.36 -4.85
C SER A 140 15.84 -0.30 -4.08
N GLU A 141 16.91 0.21 -4.68
CA GLU A 141 17.75 1.22 -4.06
C GLU A 141 16.95 2.48 -3.70
N GLU A 142 16.06 2.92 -4.59
CA GLU A 142 15.21 4.10 -4.40
C GLU A 142 14.22 3.91 -3.24
N ILE A 143 13.58 2.74 -3.18
CA ILE A 143 12.66 2.40 -2.08
C ILE A 143 13.44 2.29 -0.78
N ARG A 144 14.60 1.64 -0.79
CA ARG A 144 15.46 1.48 0.38
C ARG A 144 15.86 2.84 0.94
N ASP A 145 16.30 3.76 0.09
CA ASP A 145 16.70 5.10 0.47
C ASP A 145 15.50 5.93 0.98
N ALA A 146 14.33 5.79 0.34
CA ALA A 146 13.10 6.43 0.82
C ALA A 146 12.63 5.87 2.17
N VAL A 147 12.76 4.55 2.36
CA VAL A 147 12.41 3.84 3.60
C VAL A 147 13.32 4.31 4.74
N PHE A 148 14.64 4.20 4.57
CA PHE A 148 15.59 4.57 5.62
C PHE A 148 15.70 6.08 5.84
N GLY A 149 15.51 6.90 4.79
CA GLY A 149 15.51 8.35 4.89
C GLY A 149 14.31 8.92 5.64
N ASN A 150 13.16 8.22 5.63
CA ASN A 150 11.93 8.70 6.27
C ASN A 150 11.60 8.02 7.61
N MET A 151 12.15 6.84 7.91
CA MET A 151 11.88 6.15 9.17
C MET A 151 12.56 6.81 10.36
N GLY A 152 11.76 7.21 11.35
CA GLY A 152 12.28 7.70 12.63
C GLY A 152 12.66 6.59 13.62
N THR A 153 12.33 5.33 13.33
CA THR A 153 12.58 4.19 14.21
C THR A 153 12.86 2.94 13.40
N ILE A 154 13.96 2.27 13.70
CA ILE A 154 14.38 1.01 13.07
C ILE A 154 14.51 -0.05 14.17
N VAL A 155 13.91 -1.20 13.95
CA VAL A 155 14.07 -2.39 14.80
C VAL A 155 14.73 -3.46 13.97
N SER A 156 15.91 -3.90 14.38
CA SER A 156 16.67 -4.95 13.70
C SER A 156 16.77 -6.19 14.59
N PHE A 157 16.57 -7.36 13.99
CA PHE A 157 16.75 -8.66 14.64
C PHE A 157 18.05 -9.30 14.15
N ARG A 158 18.14 -10.62 14.14
CA ARG A 158 19.34 -11.29 13.64
C ARG A 158 19.49 -11.04 12.14
N VAL A 159 20.59 -10.39 11.78
CA VAL A 159 20.91 -9.96 10.42
C VAL A 159 21.84 -10.97 9.73
N GLY A 160 21.62 -11.26 8.44
CA GLY A 160 22.53 -12.09 7.63
C GLY A 160 23.77 -11.32 7.20
N GLN A 161 24.87 -11.99 6.81
CA GLN A 161 26.14 -11.32 6.47
C GLN A 161 26.02 -10.21 5.41
N ASN A 162 25.05 -10.32 4.51
CA ASN A 162 24.82 -9.35 3.42
C ASN A 162 24.06 -8.09 3.86
N ASP A 163 23.43 -8.08 5.03
CA ASP A 163 22.63 -6.97 5.56
C ASP A 163 23.40 -6.21 6.69
N VAL A 164 24.68 -6.51 6.92
CA VAL A 164 25.49 -5.97 8.03
C VAL A 164 25.93 -4.51 7.82
N GLN A 165 25.90 -4.00 6.59
CA GLN A 165 26.31 -2.63 6.25
C GLN A 165 25.12 -1.66 6.08
N ILE A 166 24.16 -1.69 7.01
CA ILE A 166 23.15 -0.63 7.13
C ILE A 166 23.77 0.58 7.82
#